data_AF-A0A815FVP3-F1
#
_entry.id   AF-A0A815FVP3-F1
#
_cell.length_a   1.000
_cell.length_b   1.000
_cell.length_c   1.000
_cell.angle_alpha   90.00
_cell.angle_beta   90.00
_cell.angle_gamma   90.00
#
_symmetry.space_group_name_H-M   'P 1'
#
loop_
_entity.id
_entity.type
_entity.pdbx_description
1 polymer ?
#
loop_
_entity_poly.entity_id
_entity_poly.type
_entity_poly.pdbx_seq_one_letter_code
_entity_poly.pdbx_strand_id
1 'polypeptide(L)'
;MAPLPFIEHIRAQRDLQTMKLIRRKLKKSQLLLRETDKGGNLYVAHLNEFEEKAADYRLKTGAYEELSSSPIEEILSKVTRLLNDLHAKPNQISSQQYKKMIPSRLTVELAYMYYNPKTHKNPITLRPIMNTIHAATTGISRFLDQSIRPLFDIHAQPRPIIDGGHLLRQLEQYVRNGHLKQTTLFCT
;
A
#
# COMPACT_ATOMS: atom_id res chain seq x y z
N MET A 1 -3.18 -31.46 3.06
CA MET A 1 -3.71 -30.96 1.77
C MET A 1 -3.69 -32.12 0.78
N ALA A 2 -4.80 -32.40 0.11
CA ALA A 2 -4.82 -33.40 -0.95
C ALA A 2 -4.00 -32.89 -2.15
N PRO A 3 -3.22 -33.76 -2.84
CA PRO A 3 -2.48 -33.37 -4.02
C PRO A 3 -3.44 -32.95 -5.15
N LEU A 4 -3.03 -31.94 -5.93
CA LEU A 4 -3.80 -31.46 -7.07
C LEU A 4 -3.99 -32.60 -8.11
N PRO A 5 -5.18 -32.72 -8.73
CA PRO A 5 -5.39 -33.69 -9.80
C PRO A 5 -4.43 -33.47 -10.96
N PHE A 6 -3.98 -34.55 -11.61
CA PHE A 6 -3.03 -34.50 -12.73
C PHE A 6 -3.49 -33.58 -13.89
N ILE A 7 -4.81 -33.55 -14.17
CA ILE A 7 -5.38 -32.67 -15.20
C ILE A 7 -5.19 -31.18 -14.85
N GLU A 8 -5.31 -30.83 -13.57
CA GLU A 8 -5.10 -29.46 -13.09
C GLU A 8 -3.63 -29.04 -13.21
N HIS A 9 -2.69 -29.98 -13.02
CA HIS A 9 -1.28 -29.73 -13.31
C HIS A 9 -1.02 -29.42 -14.79
N ILE A 10 -1.63 -30.17 -15.71
CA ILE A 10 -1.50 -29.92 -17.15
C ILE A 10 -2.08 -28.55 -17.51
N ARG A 11 -3.26 -28.21 -16.98
CA ARG A 11 -3.90 -26.89 -17.20
C ARG A 11 -3.01 -25.76 -16.70
N ALA A 12 -2.53 -25.85 -15.46
CA ALA A 12 -1.64 -24.85 -14.88
C ALA A 12 -0.35 -24.64 -15.70
N GLN A 13 0.23 -25.71 -16.26
CA GLN A 13 1.39 -25.61 -17.14
C GLN A 13 1.07 -24.87 -18.45
N ARG A 14 -0.07 -25.17 -19.08
CA ARG A 14 -0.52 -24.49 -20.31
C ARG A 14 -0.83 -23.01 -20.06
N ASP A 15 -1.48 -22.71 -18.94
CA ASP A 15 -1.78 -21.33 -18.55
C ASP A 15 -0.50 -20.54 -18.30
N LEU A 16 0.48 -21.15 -17.62
CA LEU A 16 1.80 -20.54 -17.40
C LEU A 16 2.51 -20.24 -18.73
N GLN A 17 2.47 -21.16 -19.70
CA GLN A 17 3.03 -20.93 -21.03
C GLN A 17 2.30 -19.80 -21.77
N THR A 18 0.98 -19.78 -21.70
CA THR A 18 0.15 -18.71 -22.30
C THR A 18 0.47 -17.35 -21.69
N MET A 19 0.58 -17.27 -20.36
CA MET A 19 0.97 -16.04 -19.66
C MET A 19 2.36 -15.54 -20.05
N LYS A 20 3.34 -16.45 -20.22
CA LYS A 20 4.68 -16.09 -20.71
C LYS A 20 4.61 -15.49 -22.13
N LEU A 21 3.79 -16.07 -23.01
CA LEU A 21 3.61 -15.57 -24.38
C LEU A 21 2.94 -14.19 -24.40
N ILE A 22 1.89 -13.99 -23.59
CA ILE A 22 1.21 -12.70 -23.47
C ILE A 22 2.19 -11.62 -22.98
N ARG A 23 2.92 -11.89 -21.89
CA ARG A 23 3.94 -10.95 -21.37
C ARG A 23 4.98 -10.58 -22.42
N ARG A 24 5.45 -11.55 -23.19
CA ARG A 24 6.41 -11.32 -24.28
C ARG A 24 5.82 -10.43 -25.37
N LYS A 25 4.57 -10.66 -25.79
CA LYS A 25 3.88 -9.84 -26.79
C LYS A 25 3.67 -8.42 -26.30
N LEU A 26 3.17 -8.24 -25.08
CA LEU A 26 2.99 -6.92 -24.46
C LEU A 26 4.29 -6.12 -24.44
N LYS A 27 5.40 -6.74 -23.99
CA LYS A 27 6.73 -6.11 -23.98
C LYS A 27 7.19 -5.71 -25.38
N LYS A 28 7.03 -6.59 -26.38
CA LYS A 28 7.43 -6.29 -27.77
C LYS A 28 6.61 -5.13 -28.36
N SER A 29 5.34 -5.03 -27.99
CA SER A 29 4.42 -4.00 -28.47
C SER A 29 4.45 -2.71 -27.63
N GLN A 30 5.32 -2.61 -26.62
CA GLN A 30 5.36 -1.47 -25.68
C GLN A 30 3.99 -1.20 -25.04
N LEU A 31 3.26 -2.27 -24.70
CA LEU A 31 1.96 -2.21 -24.05
C LEU A 31 2.10 -2.61 -22.58
N LEU A 32 1.38 -1.88 -21.72
CA LEU A 32 1.25 -2.17 -20.31
C LEU A 32 -0.15 -2.68 -20.01
N LEU A 33 -0.24 -3.82 -19.33
CA LEU A 33 -1.48 -4.39 -18.80
C LEU A 33 -1.55 -4.09 -17.30
N ARG A 34 -2.61 -3.40 -16.85
CA ARG A 34 -2.87 -3.08 -15.44
C ARG A 34 -4.30 -3.38 -15.05
N GLU A 35 -4.50 -3.69 -13.78
CA GLU A 35 -5.82 -3.64 -13.18
C GLU A 35 -6.27 -2.19 -13.00
N THR A 36 -7.55 -1.96 -13.23
CA THR A 36 -8.19 -0.66 -13.00
C THR A 36 -8.41 -0.38 -11.52
N ASP A 37 -8.45 0.90 -11.14
CA ASP A 37 -8.67 1.34 -9.75
C ASP A 37 -9.99 0.82 -9.15
N LYS A 38 -11.00 0.54 -10.01
CA LYS A 38 -12.32 0.07 -9.60
C LYS A 38 -12.87 -0.97 -10.57
N GLY A 39 -13.50 -2.00 -10.01
CA GLY A 39 -14.27 -3.00 -10.77
C GLY A 39 -13.46 -4.19 -11.28
N GLY A 40 -12.16 -4.30 -10.95
CA GLY A 40 -11.35 -5.48 -11.28
C GLY A 40 -11.13 -5.70 -12.78
N ASN A 41 -11.41 -4.70 -13.62
CA ASN A 41 -11.20 -4.79 -15.06
C ASN A 41 -9.72 -4.61 -15.40
N LEU A 42 -9.33 -5.16 -16.54
CA LEU A 42 -8.01 -4.96 -17.13
C LEU A 42 -8.01 -3.76 -18.08
N TYR A 43 -6.93 -3.00 -18.04
CA TYR A 43 -6.65 -1.88 -18.91
C TYR A 43 -5.33 -2.11 -19.63
N VAL A 44 -5.37 -1.97 -20.96
CA VAL A 44 -4.21 -2.08 -21.83
C VAL A 44 -3.99 -0.74 -22.50
N ALA A 45 -2.79 -0.20 -22.36
CA ALA A 45 -2.40 1.03 -23.04
C ALA A 45 -0.91 0.99 -23.40
N HIS A 46 -0.47 1.95 -24.22
CA HIS A 46 0.94 2.12 -24.51
C HIS A 46 1.72 2.57 -23.26
N LEU A 47 2.98 2.15 -23.18
CA LEU A 47 3.87 2.51 -22.07
C LEU A 47 4.02 4.04 -21.96
N ASN A 48 4.19 4.73 -23.09
CA ASN A 48 4.33 6.19 -23.14
C ASN A 48 3.13 6.92 -22.52
N GLU A 49 1.90 6.43 -22.72
CA GLU A 49 0.71 7.04 -22.11
C GLU A 49 0.77 7.00 -20.58
N PHE A 50 1.31 5.92 -20.01
CA PHE A 50 1.52 5.83 -18.57
C PHE A 50 2.65 6.74 -18.09
N GLU A 51 3.75 6.81 -18.84
CA GLU A 51 4.90 7.64 -18.51
C GLU A 51 4.54 9.14 -18.52
N GLU A 52 3.81 9.60 -19.54
CA GLU A 52 3.31 10.97 -19.65
C GLU A 52 2.40 11.32 -18.46
N LYS A 53 1.39 10.49 -18.18
CA LYS A 53 0.47 10.73 -17.05
C LYS A 53 1.17 10.67 -15.69
N ALA A 54 2.21 9.84 -15.55
CA ALA A 54 3.02 9.78 -14.33
C ALA A 54 3.88 11.04 -14.17
N ALA A 55 4.46 11.55 -15.26
CA ALA A 55 5.20 12.80 -15.29
C ALA A 55 4.30 14.00 -14.95
N ASP A 56 3.11 14.05 -15.54
CA ASP A 56 2.10 15.08 -15.24
C ASP A 56 1.69 15.07 -13.76
N TYR A 57 1.44 13.88 -13.21
CA TYR A 57 1.10 13.74 -11.79
C TYR A 57 2.22 14.27 -10.88
N ARG A 58 3.47 13.90 -11.19
CA ARG A 58 4.65 14.37 -10.46
C ARG A 58 4.81 15.88 -10.53
N LEU A 59 4.73 16.46 -11.73
CA LEU A 59 4.87 17.91 -11.94
C LEU A 59 3.76 18.69 -11.24
N LYS A 60 2.52 18.20 -11.31
CA LYS A 60 1.35 18.84 -10.70
C LYS A 60 1.41 18.86 -9.17
N THR A 61 1.93 17.80 -8.55
CA THR A 61 1.90 17.64 -7.09
C THR A 61 3.18 18.08 -6.39
N GLY A 62 4.33 18.00 -7.07
CA GLY A 62 5.64 18.22 -6.45
C GLY A 62 5.94 17.24 -5.30
N ALA A 63 5.17 16.15 -5.17
CA ALA A 63 5.20 15.27 -4.01
C ALA A 63 6.26 14.17 -4.09
N TYR A 64 6.81 13.92 -5.28
CA TYR A 64 7.72 12.82 -5.54
C TYR A 64 8.83 13.22 -6.51
N GLU A 65 10.01 12.66 -6.30
CA GLU A 65 11.16 12.79 -7.20
C GLU A 65 11.63 11.42 -7.67
N GLU A 66 12.29 11.40 -8.83
CA GLU A 66 12.89 10.18 -9.35
C GLU A 66 14.23 9.94 -8.65
N LEU A 67 14.44 8.71 -8.20
CA LEU A 67 15.69 8.33 -7.52
C LEU A 67 16.79 8.09 -8.55
N SER A 68 17.95 8.72 -8.37
CA SER A 68 19.13 8.51 -9.21
C SER A 68 19.76 7.12 -9.02
N SER A 69 19.54 6.50 -7.86
CA SER A 69 20.09 5.19 -7.49
C SER A 69 19.24 4.53 -6.40
N SER A 70 19.30 3.19 -6.31
CA SER A 70 18.55 2.45 -5.28
C SER A 70 19.14 2.68 -3.87
N PRO A 71 18.36 3.21 -2.91
CA PRO A 71 18.81 3.40 -1.52
C PRO A 71 18.59 2.15 -0.65
N ILE A 72 18.25 1.00 -1.23
CA ILE A 72 17.77 -0.17 -0.48
C ILE A 72 18.79 -0.68 0.55
N GLU A 73 20.07 -0.75 0.20
CA GLU A 73 21.13 -1.22 1.11
C GLU A 73 21.36 -0.24 2.26
N GLU A 74 21.29 1.07 1.98
CA GLU A 74 21.43 2.11 3.01
C GLU A 74 20.28 2.04 4.01
N ILE A 75 19.04 1.95 3.52
CA ILE A 75 17.84 1.82 4.35
C ILE A 75 17.91 0.53 5.17
N LEU A 76 18.26 -0.58 4.54
CA LEU A 76 18.39 -1.87 5.21
C LEU A 76 19.42 -1.83 6.33
N SER A 77 20.61 -1.28 6.05
CA SER A 77 21.68 -1.10 7.03
C SER A 77 21.23 -0.24 8.22
N LYS A 78 20.55 0.88 7.96
CA LYS A 78 20.01 1.77 9.01
C LYS A 78 18.99 1.03 9.90
N VAL A 79 18.05 0.29 9.30
CA VAL A 79 17.03 -0.46 10.04
C VAL A 79 17.65 -1.59 10.84
N THR A 80 18.55 -2.38 10.24
CA THR A 80 19.26 -3.46 10.93
C THR A 80 20.06 -2.94 12.12
N ARG A 81 20.80 -1.83 11.93
CA ARG A 81 21.56 -1.20 13.02
C ARG A 81 20.65 -0.76 14.16
N LEU A 82 19.57 -0.04 13.85
CA LEU A 82 18.59 0.39 14.86
C LEU A 82 18.07 -0.79 15.69
N LEU A 83 17.67 -1.87 15.04
CA LEU A 83 17.12 -3.04 15.73
C LEU A 83 18.17 -3.78 16.54
N ASN A 84 19.41 -3.87 16.05
CA ASN A 84 20.53 -4.44 16.81
C ASN A 84 20.82 -3.62 18.06
N ASP A 85 20.88 -2.30 17.94
CA ASP A 85 21.16 -1.39 19.06
C ASP A 85 20.06 -1.46 20.13
N LEU A 86 18.79 -1.56 19.71
CA LEU A 86 17.67 -1.77 20.62
C LEU A 86 17.74 -3.15 21.27
N HIS A 87 18.08 -4.20 20.53
CA HIS A 87 18.15 -5.55 21.07
C HIS A 87 19.28 -5.73 22.08
N ALA A 88 20.41 -5.05 21.87
CA ALA A 88 21.56 -5.10 22.77
C ALA A 88 21.31 -4.40 24.11
N LYS A 89 20.38 -3.44 24.16
CA LYS A 89 20.05 -2.69 25.38
C LYS A 89 19.02 -3.44 26.23
N PRO A 90 19.24 -3.54 27.56
CA PRO A 90 18.29 -4.21 28.45
C PRO A 90 16.93 -3.51 28.42
N ASN A 91 15.86 -4.32 28.43
CA ASN A 91 14.46 -3.89 28.51
C ASN A 91 13.95 -2.97 27.38
N GLN A 92 14.65 -2.89 26.25
CA GLN A 92 14.17 -2.10 25.09
C GLN A 92 13.27 -2.95 24.19
N ILE A 93 13.75 -4.10 23.70
CA ILE A 93 12.96 -5.06 22.93
C ILE A 93 13.35 -6.50 23.28
N SER A 94 12.37 -7.40 23.29
CA SER A 94 12.60 -8.83 23.48
C SER A 94 13.16 -9.50 22.21
N SER A 95 13.80 -10.65 22.36
CA SER A 95 14.30 -11.43 21.21
C SER A 95 13.18 -11.83 20.24
N GLN A 96 11.95 -12.01 20.75
CA GLN A 96 10.80 -12.32 19.91
C GLN A 96 10.35 -11.10 19.10
N GLN A 97 10.33 -9.90 19.72
CA GLN A 97 10.03 -8.65 19.02
C GLN A 97 11.09 -8.35 17.95
N TYR A 98 12.37 -8.49 18.30
CA TYR A 98 13.47 -8.35 17.35
C TYR A 98 13.30 -9.27 16.13
N LYS A 99 13.08 -10.58 16.34
CA LYS A 99 12.87 -11.56 15.25
C LYS A 99 11.69 -11.23 14.34
N LYS A 100 10.63 -10.61 14.87
CA LYS A 100 9.47 -10.18 14.07
C LYS A 100 9.73 -8.91 13.26
N MET A 101 10.63 -8.05 13.72
CA MET A 101 10.89 -6.73 13.11
C MET A 101 12.08 -6.73 12.15
N ILE A 102 13.09 -7.58 12.37
CA ILE A 102 14.31 -7.59 11.58
C ILE A 102 14.01 -7.94 10.11
N PRO A 103 14.39 -7.09 9.14
CA PRO A 103 14.16 -7.38 7.72
C PRO A 103 15.10 -8.48 7.22
N SER A 104 14.61 -9.31 6.30
CA SER A 104 15.42 -10.31 5.60
C SER A 104 16.03 -9.72 4.35
N ARG A 105 17.35 -9.87 4.19
CA ARG A 105 18.07 -9.48 2.95
C ARG A 105 17.53 -10.20 1.70
N LEU A 106 16.96 -11.40 1.87
CA LEU A 106 16.46 -12.22 0.75
C LEU A 106 15.10 -11.75 0.21
N THR A 107 14.35 -10.99 1.01
CA THR A 107 12.97 -10.63 0.68
C THR A 107 12.71 -9.13 0.74
N VAL A 108 13.68 -8.32 1.16
CA VAL A 108 13.50 -6.87 1.27
C VAL A 108 13.35 -6.26 -0.12
N GLU A 109 12.37 -5.37 -0.27
CA GLU A 109 12.11 -4.65 -1.52
C GLU A 109 12.16 -3.14 -1.27
N LEU A 110 12.60 -2.39 -2.28
CA LEU A 110 12.52 -0.94 -2.27
C LEU A 110 11.06 -0.54 -2.47
N ALA A 111 10.55 0.38 -1.65
CA ALA A 111 9.23 0.94 -1.89
C ALA A 111 9.20 1.63 -3.25
N TYR A 112 8.19 1.32 -4.07
CA TYR A 112 8.07 1.87 -5.41
C TYR A 112 6.66 2.38 -5.68
N MET A 113 6.58 3.41 -6.51
CA MET A 113 5.32 3.92 -7.00
C MET A 113 4.90 3.18 -8.26
N TYR A 114 3.62 2.83 -8.34
CA TYR A 114 2.99 2.42 -9.58
C TYR A 114 1.61 3.08 -9.70
N TYR A 115 0.95 2.88 -10.83
CA TYR A 115 -0.28 3.58 -11.15
C TYR A 115 -1.40 2.64 -11.59
N ASN A 116 -2.59 2.83 -11.01
CA ASN A 116 -3.81 2.15 -11.44
C ASN A 116 -4.70 3.11 -12.25
N PRO A 117 -5.19 2.71 -13.44
CA PRO A 117 -6.07 3.55 -14.25
C PRO A 117 -7.44 3.79 -13.63
N LYS A 118 -7.87 5.05 -13.59
CA LYS A 118 -9.23 5.47 -13.21
C LYS A 118 -10.09 5.61 -14.46
N THR A 119 -10.49 4.47 -15.04
CA THR A 119 -11.28 4.39 -16.29
C THR A 119 -12.66 5.04 -16.21
N HIS A 120 -13.18 5.29 -15.00
CA HIS A 120 -14.43 6.00 -14.76
C HIS A 120 -14.31 7.54 -14.79
N LYS A 121 -13.14 8.08 -15.16
CA LYS A 121 -12.88 9.51 -15.33
C LYS A 121 -12.62 9.81 -16.81
N ASN A 122 -13.02 11.01 -17.26
CA ASN A 122 -12.78 11.49 -18.62
C ASN A 122 -12.07 12.86 -18.56
N PRO A 123 -10.82 12.99 -19.03
CA PRO A 123 -9.96 11.92 -19.57
C PRO A 123 -9.58 10.87 -18.50
N ILE A 124 -9.14 9.68 -18.94
CA ILE A 124 -8.69 8.61 -18.04
C ILE A 124 -7.47 9.10 -17.27
N THR A 125 -7.58 9.18 -15.95
CA THR A 125 -6.50 9.58 -15.04
C THR A 125 -5.88 8.37 -14.36
N LEU A 126 -4.71 8.57 -13.72
CA LEU A 126 -4.03 7.54 -12.95
C LEU A 126 -4.20 7.76 -11.44
N ARG A 127 -4.28 6.67 -10.67
CA ARG A 127 -4.12 6.68 -9.22
C ARG A 127 -2.69 6.29 -8.87
N PRO A 128 -1.89 7.16 -8.24
CA PRO A 128 -0.61 6.74 -7.67
C PRO A 128 -0.85 5.77 -6.51
N ILE A 129 -0.09 4.68 -6.49
CA ILE A 129 -0.06 3.71 -5.40
C ILE A 129 1.39 3.55 -4.99
N MET A 130 1.67 3.74 -3.71
CA MET A 130 2.96 3.42 -3.12
C MET A 130 2.93 1.98 -2.62
N ASN A 131 3.70 1.10 -3.27
CA ASN A 131 3.93 -0.23 -2.74
C ASN A 131 5.03 -0.16 -1.69
N THR A 132 4.68 -0.47 -0.44
CA THR A 132 5.64 -0.59 0.67
C THR A 132 5.67 -2.02 1.23
N ILE A 133 5.04 -2.98 0.53
CA ILE A 133 5.09 -4.39 0.92
C ILE A 133 6.55 -4.83 0.86
N HIS A 134 7.00 -5.53 1.90
CA HIS A 134 8.39 -5.98 2.05
C HIS A 134 9.44 -4.87 2.19
N ALA A 135 9.05 -3.61 2.37
CA ALA A 135 9.98 -2.56 2.77
C ALA A 135 10.67 -2.93 4.09
N ALA A 136 11.92 -2.49 4.27
CA ALA A 136 12.73 -2.81 5.46
C ALA A 136 12.04 -2.48 6.78
N THR A 137 11.15 -1.48 6.78
CA THR A 137 10.40 -1.01 7.96
C THR A 137 9.10 -1.77 8.22
N THR A 138 8.67 -2.69 7.35
CA THR A 138 7.36 -3.38 7.44
C THR A 138 7.16 -4.06 8.79
N GLY A 139 8.19 -4.74 9.30
CA GLY A 139 8.14 -5.43 10.59
C GLY A 139 7.96 -4.46 11.76
N ILE A 140 8.67 -3.34 11.72
CA ILE A 140 8.56 -2.25 12.71
C ILE A 140 7.16 -1.64 12.67
N SER A 141 6.64 -1.30 11.49
CA SER A 141 5.30 -0.71 11.36
C SER A 141 4.21 -1.64 11.91
N ARG A 142 4.32 -2.95 11.63
CA ARG A 142 3.38 -3.95 12.17
C ARG A 142 3.47 -4.06 13.69
N PHE A 143 4.69 -4.02 14.24
CA PHE A 143 4.89 -4.05 15.68
C PHE A 143 4.30 -2.82 16.37
N LEU A 144 4.53 -1.63 15.81
CA LEU A 144 3.97 -0.37 16.31
C LEU A 144 2.45 -0.38 16.22
N ASP A 145 1.88 -0.79 15.10
CA ASP A 145 0.44 -0.94 14.92
C ASP A 145 -0.15 -1.85 16.00
N GLN A 146 0.41 -3.05 16.21
CA GLN A 146 -0.02 -3.97 17.26
C GLN A 146 0.11 -3.39 18.68
N SER A 147 1.13 -2.57 18.92
CA SER A 147 1.38 -1.97 20.23
C SER A 147 0.42 -0.82 20.52
N ILE A 148 0.07 -0.03 19.51
CA ILE A 148 -0.82 1.12 19.62
C ILE A 148 -2.29 0.71 19.51
N ARG A 149 -2.59 -0.38 18.79
CA ARG A 149 -3.95 -0.82 18.48
C ARG A 149 -4.86 -0.95 19.71
N PRO A 150 -4.44 -1.54 20.85
CA PRO A 150 -5.27 -1.60 22.03
C PRO A 150 -5.67 -0.21 22.57
N LEU A 151 -4.74 0.75 22.55
CA LEU A 151 -5.03 2.13 22.97
C LEU A 151 -6.00 2.79 22.01
N PHE A 152 -5.81 2.58 20.71
CA PHE A 152 -6.75 3.04 19.69
C PHE A 152 -8.12 2.43 19.94
N ASP A 153 -8.24 1.11 20.13
CA ASP A 153 -9.53 0.45 20.30
C ASP A 153 -10.23 0.89 21.61
N ILE A 154 -9.49 1.12 22.69
CA ILE A 154 -10.03 1.65 23.97
C ILE A 154 -10.58 3.07 23.79
N HIS A 155 -9.86 3.96 23.10
CA HIS A 155 -10.24 5.36 22.96
C HIS A 155 -11.14 5.65 21.75
N ALA A 156 -11.14 4.78 20.74
CA ALA A 156 -11.96 4.90 19.54
C ALA A 156 -13.33 4.23 19.70
N GLN A 157 -13.56 3.41 20.73
CA GLN A 157 -14.88 2.85 21.04
C GLN A 157 -15.55 3.56 22.22
N PRO A 158 -16.86 3.90 22.13
CA PRO A 158 -17.82 3.55 21.08
C PRO A 158 -18.24 4.79 20.28
N ARG A 159 -17.43 5.23 19.30
CA ARG A 159 -17.94 6.18 18.30
C ARG A 159 -17.52 5.81 16.88
N PRO A 160 -17.74 4.57 16.41
CA PRO A 160 -17.66 4.33 14.98
C PRO A 160 -18.74 5.18 14.31
N ILE A 161 -18.33 6.15 13.52
CA ILE A 161 -19.21 6.80 12.57
C ILE A 161 -19.53 5.73 11.51
N ILE A 162 -20.71 5.14 11.59
CA ILE A 162 -21.14 4.03 10.72
C ILE A 162 -21.31 4.51 9.28
N ASP A 163 -21.95 5.67 9.12
CA ASP A 163 -22.21 6.32 7.84
C ASP A 163 -22.44 7.82 8.07
N GLY A 164 -22.68 8.56 6.98
CA GLY A 164 -22.93 10.00 7.05
C GLY A 164 -24.18 10.38 7.86
N GLY A 165 -25.24 9.56 7.85
CA GLY A 165 -26.44 9.81 8.66
C GLY A 165 -26.19 9.59 10.14
N HIS A 166 -25.43 8.55 10.50
CA HIS A 166 -24.99 8.30 11.87
C HIS A 166 -24.07 9.42 12.38
N LEU A 167 -23.17 9.93 11.54
CA LEU A 167 -22.35 11.11 11.85
C LEU A 167 -23.22 12.31 12.20
N LEU A 168 -24.18 12.65 11.33
CA LEU A 168 -25.04 13.82 11.52
C LEU A 168 -25.84 13.71 12.83
N ARG A 169 -26.42 12.54 13.12
CA ARG A 169 -27.14 12.29 14.38
C ARG A 169 -26.24 12.45 15.62
N GLN A 170 -25.00 11.97 15.54
CA GLN A 170 -24.05 12.18 16.63
C GLN A 170 -23.70 13.66 16.78
N LEU A 171 -23.39 14.37 15.68
CA LEU A 171 -23.08 15.80 15.73
C LEU A 171 -24.23 16.64 16.31
N GLU A 172 -25.47 16.32 15.96
CA GLU A 172 -26.66 16.95 16.56
C GLU A 172 -26.75 16.72 18.07
N GLN A 173 -26.34 15.55 18.56
CA GLN A 173 -26.30 15.27 20.00
C GLN A 173 -25.22 16.12 20.69
N TYR A 174 -24.09 16.36 20.04
CA TYR A 174 -23.04 17.26 20.57
C TYR A 174 -23.47 18.72 20.59
N VAL A 175 -24.22 19.17 19.57
CA VAL A 175 -24.83 20.51 19.58
C VAL A 175 -25.83 20.63 20.73
N ARG A 176 -26.71 19.62 20.90
CA ARG A 176 -27.69 19.58 21.99
C ARG A 176 -27.05 19.57 23.38
N ASN A 177 -25.93 18.87 23.54
CA ASN A 177 -25.18 18.82 24.79
C ASN A 177 -24.27 20.05 25.01
N GLY A 178 -24.31 21.04 24.11
CA GLY A 178 -23.53 22.28 24.22
C GLY A 178 -22.03 22.14 23.92
N HIS A 179 -21.61 20.97 23.43
CA HIS A 179 -20.21 20.71 23.06
C HIS A 179 -19.84 21.28 21.68
N LEU A 180 -20.83 21.59 20.85
CA LEU A 180 -20.67 22.23 19.54
C LEU A 180 -21.67 23.37 19.38
N LYS A 181 -21.28 24.45 18.71
CA LYS A 181 -22.21 25.50 18.30
C LYS A 181 -22.88 25.07 17.00
N GLN A 182 -24.11 25.53 16.74
CA GLN A 182 -24.74 25.35 15.43
C GLN A 182 -23.91 25.95 14.28
N THR A 183 -23.07 26.94 14.59
CA THR A 183 -22.17 27.60 13.65
C THR A 183 -20.81 26.91 13.55
N THR A 184 -20.59 25.77 14.22
CA THR A 184 -19.30 25.07 14.12
C THR A 184 -19.15 24.49 12.72
N LEU A 185 -18.15 24.99 11.99
CA LEU A 185 -17.83 24.57 10.64
C LEU A 185 -16.77 23.47 10.69
N PHE A 186 -17.08 22.31 10.11
CA PHE A 186 -16.11 21.23 9.93
C PHE A 186 -15.37 21.47 8.61
N CYS A 187 -14.08 21.79 8.71
CA CYS A 187 -13.21 21.88 7.53
C CYS A 187 -12.74 20.46 7.17
N THR A 188 -13.02 20.04 5.94
CA THR A 188 -12.56 18.77 5.35
C THR A 188 -11.42 19.01 4.38
#